data_AF-A0A117IBM8-F1
#
_entry.id   AF-A0A117IBM8-F1
#
_cell.length_a   1.000
_cell.length_b   1.000
_cell.length_c   1.000
_cell.angle_alpha   90.00
_cell.angle_beta   90.00
_cell.angle_gamma   90.00
#
_symmetry.space_group_name_H-M   'P 1'
#
loop_
_entity.id
_entity.type
_entity.pdbx_description
1 polymer ?
#
loop_
_entity_poly.entity_id
_entity_poly.type
_entity_poly.pdbx_seq_one_letter_code
_entity_poly.pdbx_strand_id
1 'polypeptide(L)'
;MGHLAVTEPLTLVLRYADVGVASYASLRIVGQPERTVTWVVAEQVLVAVHDELGAALPDPRHDETPLEGLARALSEGAFTTPSTELSLAYRLGALLISEQAWQLLTECVTSPRAVLFIAPSARLGRVPWSLLAKPTSFPAAADVLENRTEAVTVELTEGYRLMELVDVLMAVPTNIAASRRATAPPAGGDPLLILDPRVPGQRPDSTLGSVLGRPAPDTLLARHYAGVLQRQPVLPRVDTAVELFRRTDADRSWLARMLAQRPGRLVFVGHASVADGDVGHADRAALHLACHASTPGLAEPIGDHRPLTAADLMAADLVFPCRVALLACASGGDYRFDEATGLVAAMVLGGAQIVTATLWSLPTTAGYRRFADSADHADPMGEVIAAVDTAHQQESVAEAGRAVNRWQREQMRRWRDGDTSASPVYWAALATFALSQAGGTHTATADSSPRR
;
A
#
# COMPACT_ATOMS: atom_id res chain seq x y z
N MET A 1 -19.63 -36.08 4.18
CA MET A 1 -19.54 -34.84 3.38
C MET A 1 -18.07 -34.47 3.30
N GLY A 2 -17.48 -34.58 2.11
CA GLY A 2 -16.03 -34.54 1.93
C GLY A 2 -15.42 -33.19 2.24
N HIS A 3 -14.34 -33.20 3.02
CA HIS A 3 -13.38 -32.10 3.08
C HIS A 3 -12.84 -31.90 1.65
N LEU A 4 -13.32 -30.88 0.94
CA LEU A 4 -12.58 -30.33 -0.20
C LEU A 4 -11.26 -29.81 0.36
N ALA A 5 -10.17 -30.53 0.10
CA ALA A 5 -8.84 -30.01 0.30
C ALA A 5 -8.69 -28.81 -0.63
N VAL A 6 -8.84 -27.60 -0.08
CA VAL A 6 -8.47 -26.37 -0.78
C VAL A 6 -6.95 -26.43 -0.92
N THR A 7 -6.47 -26.77 -2.10
CA THR A 7 -5.04 -26.69 -2.41
C THR A 7 -4.60 -25.25 -2.20
N GLU A 8 -3.65 -25.04 -1.29
CA GLU A 8 -3.07 -23.72 -1.11
C GLU A 8 -2.49 -23.23 -2.44
N PRO A 9 -2.72 -21.96 -2.79
CA PRO A 9 -2.25 -21.42 -4.06
C PRO A 9 -0.73 -21.36 -4.07
N LEU A 10 -0.17 -21.59 -5.26
CA LEU A 10 1.26 -21.51 -5.52
C LEU A 10 1.82 -20.18 -5.01
N THR A 11 2.93 -20.21 -4.27
CA THR A 11 3.55 -19.02 -3.71
C THR A 11 4.90 -18.75 -4.37
N LEU A 12 5.09 -17.52 -4.84
CA LEU A 12 6.32 -17.01 -5.41
C LEU A 12 6.89 -15.89 -4.54
N VAL A 13 8.21 -15.71 -4.58
CA VAL A 13 8.90 -14.59 -3.93
C VAL A 13 9.79 -13.90 -4.95
N LEU A 14 9.55 -12.62 -5.18
CA LEU A 14 10.41 -11.73 -5.94
C LEU A 14 11.15 -10.81 -4.96
N ARG A 15 12.47 -10.95 -4.89
CA ARG A 15 13.31 -10.18 -3.96
C ARG A 15 14.35 -9.38 -4.70
N TYR A 16 14.53 -8.13 -4.28
CA TYR A 16 15.63 -7.25 -4.67
C TYR A 16 16.52 -6.95 -3.47
N ALA A 17 17.81 -6.78 -3.70
CA ALA A 17 18.79 -6.35 -2.71
C ALA A 17 19.80 -5.40 -3.35
N ASP A 18 20.01 -4.24 -2.74
CA ASP A 18 21.00 -3.27 -3.21
C ASP A 18 22.41 -3.71 -2.80
N VAL A 19 23.34 -3.72 -3.77
CA VAL A 19 24.75 -4.08 -3.56
C VAL A 19 25.60 -3.11 -4.39
N GLY A 20 26.17 -2.12 -3.71
CA GLY A 20 26.95 -1.05 -4.34
C GLY A 20 26.08 -0.22 -5.30
N VAL A 21 26.42 -0.27 -6.59
CA VAL A 21 25.74 0.50 -7.64
C VAL A 21 24.61 -0.26 -8.34
N ALA A 22 24.33 -1.51 -7.97
CA ALA A 22 23.32 -2.33 -8.63
C ALA A 22 22.35 -2.95 -7.63
N SER A 23 21.16 -3.35 -8.12
CA SER A 23 20.22 -4.17 -7.36
C SER A 23 20.19 -5.57 -7.92
N TYR A 24 20.49 -6.57 -7.08
CA TYR A 24 20.38 -7.98 -7.43
C TYR A 24 18.95 -8.44 -7.20
N ALA A 25 18.39 -9.15 -8.18
CA ALA A 25 17.03 -9.63 -8.15
C ALA A 25 16.97 -11.15 -8.22
N SER A 26 15.97 -11.72 -7.56
CA SER A 26 15.66 -13.14 -7.65
C SER A 26 14.15 -13.36 -7.64
N LEU A 27 13.67 -14.25 -8.50
CA LEU A 27 12.31 -14.79 -8.48
C LEU A 27 12.39 -16.29 -8.23
N ARG A 28 11.66 -16.78 -7.23
CA ARG A 28 11.62 -18.22 -6.91
C ARG A 28 10.22 -18.69 -6.59
N ILE A 29 9.97 -19.97 -6.83
CA ILE A 29 8.81 -20.67 -6.29
C ILE A 29 9.14 -21.22 -4.91
N VAL A 30 8.26 -20.99 -3.94
CA VAL A 30 8.43 -21.52 -2.57
C VAL A 30 8.32 -23.03 -2.59
N GLY A 31 9.32 -23.72 -2.00
CA GLY A 31 9.41 -25.18 -1.98
C GLY A 31 10.03 -25.80 -3.23
N GLN A 32 10.42 -25.01 -4.23
CA GLN A 32 11.05 -25.47 -5.48
C GLN A 32 12.32 -24.64 -5.76
N PRO A 33 13.41 -24.81 -4.97
CA PRO A 33 14.62 -23.98 -5.10
C PRO A 33 15.28 -24.07 -6.48
N GLU A 34 15.14 -25.19 -7.18
CA GLU A 34 15.58 -25.40 -8.56
C GLU A 34 14.87 -24.50 -9.58
N ARG A 35 13.68 -23.98 -9.23
CA ARG A 35 12.95 -23.00 -10.04
C ARG A 35 13.18 -21.59 -9.51
N THR A 36 14.44 -21.16 -9.58
CA THR A 36 14.89 -19.81 -9.23
C THR A 36 15.54 -19.13 -10.42
N VAL A 37 15.12 -17.90 -10.71
CA VAL A 37 15.71 -17.02 -11.72
C VAL A 37 16.36 -15.84 -11.01
N THR A 38 17.55 -15.44 -11.45
CA THR A 38 18.28 -14.28 -10.89
C THR A 38 18.76 -13.34 -11.99
N TRP A 39 18.75 -12.04 -11.73
CA TRP A 39 19.25 -11.02 -12.65
C TRP A 39 19.78 -9.80 -11.88
N VAL A 40 20.37 -8.85 -12.60
CA VAL A 40 20.91 -7.61 -12.04
C VAL A 40 20.26 -6.42 -12.71
N VAL A 41 19.85 -5.43 -11.91
CA VAL A 41 19.37 -4.13 -12.35
C VAL A 41 20.49 -3.12 -12.13
N ALA A 42 20.98 -2.52 -13.22
CA ALA A 42 22.10 -1.58 -13.20
C ALA A 42 21.69 -0.21 -12.65
N GLU A 43 22.67 0.58 -12.18
CA GLU A 43 22.44 1.89 -11.57
C GLU A 43 21.63 2.83 -12.45
N GLN A 44 21.99 2.92 -13.73
CA GLN A 44 21.30 3.81 -14.67
C GLN A 44 19.81 3.45 -14.84
N VAL A 45 19.47 2.17 -14.68
CA VAL A 45 18.07 1.72 -14.72
C VAL A 45 17.34 2.17 -13.46
N LEU A 46 17.99 2.04 -12.29
CA LEU A 46 17.41 2.49 -11.03
C LEU A 46 17.13 3.99 -11.07
N VAL A 47 18.10 4.80 -11.50
CA VAL A 47 17.93 6.26 -11.63
C VAL A 47 16.76 6.60 -12.55
N ALA A 48 16.71 5.97 -13.74
CA ALA A 48 15.63 6.19 -14.68
C ALA A 48 14.25 5.83 -14.12
N VAL A 49 14.14 4.71 -13.40
CA VAL A 49 12.90 4.29 -12.73
C VAL A 49 12.44 5.31 -11.69
N HIS A 50 13.36 5.87 -10.89
CA HIS A 50 13.02 6.92 -9.92
C HIS A 50 12.55 8.20 -10.60
N ASP A 51 13.20 8.59 -11.69
CA ASP A 51 12.82 9.79 -12.44
C ASP A 51 11.45 9.63 -13.09
N GLU A 52 11.18 8.49 -13.73
CA GLU A 52 9.89 8.20 -14.34
C GLU A 52 8.76 8.17 -13.31
N LEU A 53 8.95 7.46 -12.19
CA LEU A 53 7.96 7.43 -11.11
C LEU A 53 7.77 8.82 -10.52
N GLY A 54 8.85 9.54 -10.21
CA GLY A 54 8.74 10.87 -9.64
C GLY A 54 8.00 11.84 -10.56
N ALA A 55 8.21 11.75 -11.89
CA ALA A 55 7.49 12.58 -12.87
C ALA A 55 5.99 12.24 -12.97
N ALA A 56 5.58 11.01 -12.66
CA ALA A 56 4.18 10.57 -12.68
C ALA A 56 3.41 10.81 -11.37
N LEU A 57 4.11 10.98 -10.25
CA LEU A 57 3.52 10.99 -8.90
C LEU A 57 3.23 12.40 -8.37
N PRO A 58 2.21 12.58 -7.52
CA PRO A 58 1.78 13.90 -7.04
C PRO A 58 2.71 14.51 -5.99
N ASP A 59 3.71 13.76 -5.52
CA ASP A 59 4.75 14.28 -4.63
C ASP A 59 5.55 15.38 -5.36
N PRO A 60 5.77 16.56 -4.75
CA PRO A 60 6.51 17.65 -5.38
C PRO A 60 7.96 17.26 -5.71
N ARG A 61 8.45 17.74 -6.85
CA ARG A 61 9.84 17.58 -7.28
C ARG A 61 10.58 18.90 -7.24
N HIS A 62 11.84 18.87 -6.81
CA HIS A 62 12.73 20.04 -6.81
C HIS A 62 12.05 21.23 -6.07
N ASP A 63 11.82 22.33 -6.78
CA ASP A 63 11.21 23.54 -6.25
C ASP A 63 9.68 23.61 -6.50
N GLU A 64 9.04 22.53 -6.95
CA GLU A 64 7.58 22.46 -7.12
C GLU A 64 6.87 22.68 -5.78
N THR A 65 5.81 23.47 -5.83
CA THR A 65 4.81 23.51 -4.76
C THR A 65 3.96 22.24 -4.75
N PRO A 66 3.30 21.91 -3.62
CA PRO A 66 2.31 20.83 -3.57
C PRO A 66 1.21 20.90 -4.64
N LEU A 67 0.83 22.11 -5.05
CA LEU A 67 -0.18 22.30 -6.09
C LEU A 67 0.36 21.99 -7.49
N GLU A 68 1.61 22.36 -7.78
CA GLU A 68 2.27 22.08 -9.07
C GLU A 68 2.54 20.58 -9.23
N GLY A 69 3.04 19.90 -8.19
CA GLY A 69 3.20 18.44 -8.22
C GLY A 69 1.88 17.70 -8.44
N LEU A 70 0.80 18.19 -7.82
CA LEU A 70 -0.54 17.66 -8.04
C LEU A 70 -1.06 17.92 -9.45
N ALA A 71 -0.87 19.14 -9.99
CA ALA A 71 -1.24 19.50 -11.35
C ALA A 71 -0.52 18.59 -12.37
N ARG A 72 0.79 18.41 -12.19
CA ARG A 72 1.59 17.49 -13.01
C ARG A 72 1.00 16.09 -12.98
N ALA A 73 0.75 15.51 -11.81
CA ALA A 73 0.27 14.13 -11.71
C ALA A 73 -1.13 13.91 -12.30
N LEU A 74 -2.03 14.91 -12.22
CA LEU A 74 -3.42 14.78 -12.67
C LEU A 74 -3.70 15.28 -14.08
N SER A 75 -2.84 16.14 -14.65
CA SER A 75 -3.10 16.79 -15.94
C SER A 75 -2.04 16.51 -17.01
N GLU A 76 -0.80 16.21 -16.64
CA GLU A 76 0.33 16.07 -17.58
C GLU A 76 1.08 14.74 -17.49
N GLY A 77 1.07 14.10 -16.33
CA GLY A 77 1.88 12.94 -16.00
C GLY A 77 1.42 11.64 -16.65
N ALA A 78 2.15 10.55 -16.38
CA ALA A 78 1.86 9.25 -16.99
C ALA A 78 0.50 8.65 -16.58
N PHE A 79 -0.15 9.13 -15.52
CA PHE A 79 -1.44 8.59 -15.05
C PHE A 79 -2.66 9.39 -15.51
N THR A 80 -2.50 10.14 -16.61
CA THR A 80 -3.54 11.00 -17.20
C THR A 80 -4.31 10.34 -18.32
N THR A 81 -3.69 9.42 -19.06
CA THR A 81 -4.34 8.67 -20.15
C THR A 81 -3.93 7.20 -20.14
N PRO A 82 -4.76 6.29 -20.67
CA PRO A 82 -4.40 4.87 -20.76
C PRO A 82 -3.13 4.60 -21.56
N SER A 83 -2.83 5.37 -22.61
CA SER A 83 -1.63 5.19 -23.43
C SER A 83 -0.35 5.64 -22.71
N THR A 84 -0.40 6.80 -22.02
CA THR A 84 0.73 7.30 -21.25
C THR A 84 1.02 6.39 -20.06
N GLU A 85 -0.02 5.86 -19.39
CA GLU A 85 0.13 4.91 -18.29
C GLU A 85 0.72 3.59 -18.78
N LEU A 86 0.19 3.04 -19.88
CA LEU A 86 0.71 1.81 -20.46
C LEU A 86 2.18 1.95 -20.82
N SER A 87 2.59 3.13 -21.29
CA SER A 87 3.97 3.41 -21.64
C SER A 87 4.90 3.35 -20.42
N LEU A 88 4.50 3.96 -19.30
CA LEU A 88 5.22 3.84 -18.03
C LEU A 88 5.22 2.39 -17.52
N ALA A 89 4.06 1.73 -17.51
CA ALA A 89 3.91 0.35 -17.04
C ALA A 89 4.81 -0.63 -17.79
N TYR A 90 4.91 -0.48 -19.12
CA TYR A 90 5.82 -1.25 -19.97
C TYR A 90 7.28 -0.99 -19.62
N ARG A 91 7.70 0.28 -19.55
CA ARG A 91 9.11 0.60 -19.26
C ARG A 91 9.53 0.04 -17.91
N LEU A 92 8.71 0.19 -16.87
CA LEU A 92 8.96 -0.42 -15.56
C LEU A 92 9.05 -1.95 -15.66
N GLY A 93 8.14 -2.60 -16.40
CA GLY A 93 8.11 -4.05 -16.55
C GLY A 93 9.32 -4.60 -17.32
N ALA A 94 9.75 -3.92 -18.37
CA ALA A 94 10.92 -4.26 -19.19
C ALA A 94 12.24 -4.03 -18.46
N LEU A 95 12.32 -2.98 -17.63
CA LEU A 95 13.54 -2.60 -16.92
C LEU A 95 13.75 -3.39 -15.63
N LEU A 96 12.69 -3.76 -14.91
CA LEU A 96 12.79 -4.33 -13.57
C LEU A 96 12.71 -5.85 -13.52
N ILE A 97 12.05 -6.50 -14.48
CA ILE A 97 11.82 -7.95 -14.48
C ILE A 97 12.43 -8.54 -15.76
N SER A 98 13.36 -9.49 -15.60
CA SER A 98 14.01 -10.14 -16.74
C SER A 98 13.05 -11.01 -17.54
N GLU A 99 13.40 -11.29 -18.80
CA GLU A 99 12.66 -12.21 -19.67
C GLU A 99 12.38 -13.55 -18.98
N GLN A 100 13.41 -14.18 -18.39
CA GLN A 100 13.27 -15.48 -17.74
C GLN A 100 12.35 -15.42 -16.52
N ALA A 101 12.30 -14.28 -15.82
CA ALA A 101 11.39 -14.09 -14.71
C ALA A 101 9.94 -13.92 -15.19
N TRP A 102 9.71 -13.18 -16.27
CA TRP A 102 8.40 -13.09 -16.92
C TRP A 102 7.91 -14.44 -17.47
N GLN A 103 8.81 -15.26 -18.01
CA GLN A 103 8.52 -16.63 -18.44
C GLN A 103 8.07 -17.47 -17.24
N LEU A 104 8.83 -17.47 -16.14
CA LEU A 104 8.46 -18.20 -14.92
C LEU A 104 7.11 -17.74 -14.34
N LEU A 105 6.82 -16.44 -14.33
CA LEU A 105 5.52 -15.90 -13.91
C LEU A 105 4.38 -16.41 -14.80
N THR A 106 4.61 -16.47 -16.12
CA THR A 106 3.62 -16.96 -17.09
C THR A 106 3.34 -18.46 -16.90
N GLU A 107 4.37 -19.26 -16.61
CA GLU A 107 4.23 -20.68 -16.29
C GLU A 107 3.44 -20.94 -15.00
N CYS A 108 3.38 -19.95 -14.11
CA CYS A 108 2.73 -20.05 -12.79
C CYS A 108 1.28 -19.54 -12.77
N VAL A 109 0.74 -19.14 -13.93
CA VAL A 109 -0.67 -18.71 -14.04
C VAL A 109 -1.57 -19.92 -13.77
N THR A 110 -2.31 -19.84 -12.66
CA THR A 110 -3.06 -20.97 -12.08
C THR A 110 -4.44 -20.52 -11.58
N SER A 111 -5.32 -21.49 -11.30
CA SER A 111 -6.59 -21.29 -10.60
C SER A 111 -6.69 -22.33 -9.46
N PRO A 112 -6.74 -21.92 -8.17
CA PRO A 112 -6.70 -20.54 -7.66
C PRO A 112 -5.41 -19.82 -8.02
N ARG A 113 -5.48 -18.50 -8.17
CA ARG A 113 -4.36 -17.66 -8.60
C ARG A 113 -3.19 -17.76 -7.62
N ALA A 114 -1.98 -17.91 -8.18
CA ALA A 114 -0.74 -17.86 -7.43
C ALA A 114 -0.54 -16.50 -6.74
N VAL A 115 0.16 -16.51 -5.61
CA VAL A 115 0.49 -15.30 -4.83
C VAL A 115 1.97 -14.98 -4.98
N LEU A 116 2.29 -13.77 -5.39
CA LEU A 116 3.64 -13.26 -5.49
C LEU A 116 3.92 -12.29 -4.34
N PHE A 117 4.89 -12.63 -3.49
CA PHE A 117 5.41 -11.74 -2.46
C PHE A 117 6.60 -10.95 -3.00
N ILE A 118 6.48 -9.62 -3.01
CA ILE A 118 7.54 -8.70 -3.41
C ILE A 118 8.30 -8.22 -2.18
N ALA A 119 9.61 -8.42 -2.15
CA ALA A 119 10.53 -7.83 -1.19
C ALA A 119 11.48 -6.90 -1.95
N PRO A 120 11.10 -5.63 -2.21
CA PRO A 120 11.94 -4.71 -2.94
C PRO A 120 13.15 -4.28 -2.09
N SER A 121 14.14 -3.68 -2.74
CA SER A 121 15.18 -2.92 -2.05
C SER A 121 14.73 -1.49 -1.76
N ALA A 122 15.53 -0.72 -0.99
CA ALA A 122 15.25 0.67 -0.63
C ALA A 122 14.88 1.52 -1.86
N ARG A 123 15.68 1.35 -2.92
CA ARG A 123 15.56 2.01 -4.23
C ARG A 123 14.31 1.61 -5.03
N LEU A 124 13.63 0.54 -4.68
CA LEU A 124 12.46 0.05 -5.42
C LEU A 124 11.19 0.04 -4.57
N GLY A 125 11.23 0.64 -3.37
CA GLY A 125 10.12 0.66 -2.42
C GLY A 125 8.86 1.40 -2.90
N ARG A 126 8.97 2.29 -3.91
CA ARG A 126 7.83 3.03 -4.49
C ARG A 126 7.26 2.40 -5.77
N VAL A 127 7.87 1.33 -6.28
CA VAL A 127 7.44 0.72 -7.54
C VAL A 127 6.04 0.12 -7.39
N PRO A 128 5.06 0.50 -8.24
CA PRO A 128 3.73 -0.10 -8.22
C PRO A 128 3.75 -1.47 -8.90
N TRP A 129 4.25 -2.50 -8.21
CA TRP A 129 4.49 -3.84 -8.78
C TRP A 129 3.29 -4.42 -9.54
N SER A 130 2.07 -4.22 -9.01
CA SER A 130 0.82 -4.66 -9.65
C SER A 130 0.61 -4.07 -11.05
N LEU A 131 1.14 -2.86 -11.30
CA LEU A 131 1.00 -2.10 -12.54
C LEU A 131 1.98 -2.50 -13.64
N LEU A 132 3.06 -3.23 -13.34
CA LEU A 132 4.08 -3.54 -14.35
C LEU A 132 3.47 -4.33 -15.51
N ALA A 133 3.73 -3.88 -16.74
CA ALA A 133 3.24 -4.53 -17.95
C ALA A 133 4.28 -5.51 -18.50
N LYS A 134 3.81 -6.67 -18.94
CA LYS A 134 4.63 -7.70 -19.57
C LYS A 134 5.03 -7.24 -20.98
N PRO A 135 6.33 -7.20 -21.30
CA PRO A 135 6.81 -6.97 -22.67
C PRO A 135 6.44 -8.13 -23.61
N THR A 136 6.16 -7.83 -24.89
CA THR A 136 6.05 -8.84 -25.97
C THR A 136 7.41 -9.14 -26.59
N SER A 137 8.33 -8.19 -26.52
CA SER A 137 9.76 -8.36 -26.83
C SER A 137 10.60 -7.80 -25.69
N PHE A 138 11.82 -8.31 -25.53
CA PHE A 138 12.71 -7.96 -24.41
C PHE A 138 13.96 -7.23 -24.93
N PRO A 139 13.83 -5.95 -25.33
CA PRO A 139 14.97 -5.16 -25.79
C PRO A 139 16.01 -4.97 -24.67
N ALA A 140 17.24 -4.61 -25.03
CA ALA A 140 18.25 -4.30 -24.02
C ALA A 140 17.82 -3.06 -23.22
N ALA A 141 18.21 -3.00 -21.94
CA ALA A 141 17.84 -1.87 -21.09
C ALA A 141 18.28 -0.51 -21.67
N ALA A 142 19.43 -0.46 -22.34
CA ALA A 142 19.90 0.75 -23.04
C ALA A 142 18.89 1.21 -24.10
N ASP A 143 18.37 0.29 -24.92
CA ASP A 143 17.40 0.60 -25.97
C ASP A 143 16.09 1.14 -25.39
N VAL A 144 15.64 0.60 -24.25
CA VAL A 144 14.42 1.09 -23.54
C VAL A 144 14.63 2.50 -23.00
N LEU A 145 15.83 2.78 -22.47
CA LEU A 145 16.16 4.09 -21.92
C LEU A 145 16.31 5.18 -22.99
N GLU A 146 16.81 4.80 -24.18
CA GLU A 146 16.94 5.68 -25.35
C GLU A 146 15.58 5.93 -26.04
N ASN A 147 14.72 4.91 -26.16
CA ASN A 147 13.45 4.98 -26.89
C ASN A 147 12.27 5.30 -25.97
N ARG A 148 12.08 6.58 -25.64
CA ARG A 148 11.00 7.05 -24.74
C ARG A 148 9.67 7.37 -25.42
N THR A 149 9.48 7.08 -26.71
CA THR A 149 8.27 7.48 -27.44
C THR A 149 7.09 6.53 -27.19
N GLU A 150 5.90 7.09 -26.97
CA GLU A 150 4.67 6.32 -26.69
C GLU A 150 4.27 5.41 -27.86
N ALA A 151 4.42 5.88 -29.10
CA ALA A 151 4.06 5.14 -30.31
C ALA A 151 4.80 3.80 -30.42
N VAL A 152 6.07 3.75 -30.00
CA VAL A 152 6.88 2.53 -30.00
C VAL A 152 6.43 1.57 -28.90
N THR A 153 5.88 2.08 -27.79
CA THR A 153 5.54 1.26 -26.62
C THR A 153 4.30 0.37 -26.86
N VAL A 154 3.30 0.87 -27.60
CA VAL A 154 2.07 0.12 -27.90
C VAL A 154 2.34 -1.14 -28.73
N GLU A 155 3.43 -1.18 -29.50
CA GLU A 155 3.84 -2.35 -30.28
C GLU A 155 4.62 -3.39 -29.46
N LEU A 156 5.15 -2.99 -28.29
CA LEU A 156 6.07 -3.80 -27.46
C LEU A 156 5.41 -4.41 -26.23
N THR A 157 4.08 -4.28 -26.09
CA THR A 157 3.30 -4.97 -25.06
C THR A 157 1.85 -5.20 -25.50
N GLU A 158 1.29 -6.36 -25.14
CA GLU A 158 -0.16 -6.62 -25.24
C GLU A 158 -0.94 -6.00 -24.06
N GLY A 159 -0.25 -5.31 -23.15
CA GLY A 159 -0.85 -4.66 -22.00
C GLY A 159 -1.04 -5.56 -20.79
N TYR A 160 -0.82 -6.88 -20.82
CA TYR A 160 -0.97 -7.74 -19.64
C TYR A 160 -0.16 -7.23 -18.43
N ARG A 161 -0.83 -7.00 -17.31
CA ARG A 161 -0.22 -6.50 -16.06
C ARG A 161 0.19 -7.66 -15.16
N LEU A 162 1.18 -7.44 -14.30
CA LEU A 162 1.63 -8.43 -13.32
C LEU A 162 0.47 -8.94 -12.45
N MET A 163 -0.41 -8.04 -12.00
CA MET A 163 -1.60 -8.40 -11.21
C MET A 163 -2.64 -9.25 -11.98
N GLU A 164 -2.57 -9.31 -13.31
CA GLU A 164 -3.40 -10.20 -14.13
C GLU A 164 -2.84 -11.62 -14.24
N LEU A 165 -1.57 -11.83 -13.86
CA LEU A 165 -0.91 -13.14 -13.80
C LEU A 165 -0.99 -13.74 -12.39
N VAL A 166 -0.74 -12.92 -11.36
CA VAL A 166 -0.63 -13.34 -9.95
C VAL A 166 -1.32 -12.34 -9.02
N ASP A 167 -1.71 -12.75 -7.81
CA ASP A 167 -2.04 -11.79 -6.76
C ASP A 167 -0.73 -11.23 -6.18
N VAL A 168 -0.57 -9.91 -6.21
CA VAL A 168 0.67 -9.23 -5.81
C VAL A 168 0.53 -8.70 -4.38
N LEU A 169 1.42 -9.13 -3.49
CA LEU A 169 1.52 -8.67 -2.12
C LEU A 169 2.95 -8.23 -1.82
N MET A 170 3.13 -7.27 -0.93
CA MET A 170 4.45 -6.95 -0.39
C MET A 170 4.77 -7.95 0.74
N ALA A 171 5.99 -8.46 0.76
CA ALA A 171 6.49 -9.19 1.90
C ALA A 171 6.63 -8.23 3.09
N VAL A 172 6.43 -8.72 4.30
CA VAL A 172 6.94 -8.02 5.49
C VAL A 172 8.44 -8.33 5.61
N PRO A 173 9.31 -7.36 5.97
CA PRO A 173 10.71 -7.62 6.26
C PRO A 173 10.88 -8.78 7.26
N THR A 174 11.80 -9.69 6.99
CA THR A 174 11.94 -10.96 7.72
C THR A 174 12.19 -10.81 9.21
N ASN A 175 12.98 -9.81 9.59
CA ASN A 175 13.27 -9.47 11.00
C ASN A 175 11.99 -9.00 11.74
N ILE A 176 11.15 -8.22 11.07
CA ILE A 176 9.87 -7.75 11.60
C ILE A 176 8.89 -8.91 11.73
N ALA A 177 8.77 -9.73 10.68
CA ALA A 177 7.90 -10.90 10.68
C ALA A 177 8.26 -11.90 11.82
N ALA A 178 9.54 -12.09 12.09
CA ALA A 178 10.04 -12.98 13.14
C ALA A 178 9.80 -12.43 14.56
N SER A 179 9.76 -11.12 14.73
CA SER A 179 9.65 -10.45 16.04
C SER A 179 8.22 -10.04 16.40
N ARG A 180 7.24 -10.42 15.57
CA ARG A 180 5.84 -10.00 15.73
C ARG A 180 5.22 -10.56 17.00
N ARG A 181 4.30 -9.80 17.57
CA ARG A 181 3.36 -10.33 18.57
C ARG A 181 2.40 -11.32 17.92
N ALA A 182 2.22 -12.47 18.57
CA ALA A 182 1.17 -13.40 18.17
C ALA A 182 -0.19 -12.85 18.62
N THR A 183 -1.01 -12.42 17.67
CA THR A 183 -2.42 -12.09 17.90
C THR A 183 -3.29 -13.11 17.19
N ALA A 184 -4.28 -13.63 17.90
CA ALA A 184 -5.37 -14.37 17.29
C ALA A 184 -6.47 -13.38 16.89
N PRO A 185 -6.98 -13.43 15.65
CA PRO A 185 -8.06 -12.55 15.24
C PRO A 185 -9.28 -12.83 16.12
N PRO A 186 -9.84 -11.82 16.80
CA PRO A 186 -11.11 -12.01 17.48
C PRO A 186 -12.18 -12.30 16.43
N ALA A 187 -12.92 -13.39 16.58
CA ALA A 187 -14.04 -13.71 15.70
C ALA A 187 -15.10 -12.60 15.81
N GLY A 188 -15.41 -11.92 14.71
CA GLY A 188 -16.48 -10.93 14.65
C GLY A 188 -16.27 -9.64 15.45
N GLY A 189 -15.01 -9.24 15.73
CA GLY A 189 -14.74 -7.99 16.44
C GLY A 189 -15.16 -6.74 15.65
N ASP A 190 -15.69 -5.73 16.35
CA ASP A 190 -16.09 -4.46 15.75
C ASP A 190 -14.90 -3.76 15.07
N PRO A 191 -15.10 -3.08 13.92
CA PRO A 191 -14.04 -2.33 13.26
C PRO A 191 -13.74 -1.04 14.00
N LEU A 192 -12.45 -0.78 14.21
CA LEU A 192 -11.97 0.52 14.64
C LEU A 192 -11.79 1.43 13.43
N LEU A 193 -12.58 2.50 13.38
CA LEU A 193 -12.60 3.48 12.31
C LEU A 193 -12.02 4.81 12.81
N ILE A 194 -10.97 5.27 12.15
CA ILE A 194 -10.31 6.55 12.42
C ILE A 194 -10.30 7.32 11.10
N LEU A 195 -11.33 8.15 10.88
CA LEU A 195 -11.61 8.74 9.58
C LEU A 195 -11.39 10.25 9.58
N ASP A 196 -10.32 10.71 8.92
CA ASP A 196 -9.90 12.11 8.78
C ASP A 196 -9.97 12.85 10.13
N PRO A 197 -9.25 12.40 11.19
CA PRO A 197 -9.28 13.07 12.49
C PRO A 197 -8.79 14.52 12.37
N ARG A 198 -9.32 15.42 13.21
CA ARG A 198 -8.89 16.82 13.20
C ARG A 198 -7.52 16.97 13.84
N VAL A 199 -6.55 17.43 13.05
CA VAL A 199 -5.22 17.80 13.53
C VAL A 199 -5.32 19.14 14.31
N PRO A 200 -4.86 19.22 15.57
CA PRO A 200 -4.93 20.45 16.36
C PRO A 200 -4.18 21.62 15.70
N GLY A 201 -4.74 22.83 15.82
CA GLY A 201 -4.19 24.04 15.21
C GLY A 201 -4.35 24.13 13.68
N GLN A 202 -4.93 23.12 13.02
CA GLN A 202 -5.03 23.06 11.55
C GLN A 202 -6.44 23.44 11.06
N ARG A 203 -6.49 24.36 10.11
CA ARG A 203 -7.74 24.73 9.44
C ARG A 203 -8.12 23.66 8.41
N PRO A 204 -9.40 23.53 8.01
CA PRO A 204 -9.81 22.53 7.01
C PRO A 204 -9.10 22.66 5.66
N ASP A 205 -8.60 23.84 5.31
CA ASP A 205 -7.91 24.18 4.07
C ASP A 205 -6.37 24.25 4.20
N SER A 206 -5.82 23.96 5.38
CA SER A 206 -4.36 23.91 5.58
C SER A 206 -3.75 22.60 5.07
N THR A 207 -2.42 22.50 5.09
CA THR A 207 -1.66 21.32 4.63
C THR A 207 -2.05 20.05 5.37
N LEU A 208 -2.30 20.13 6.68
CA LEU A 208 -2.84 19.06 7.52
C LEU A 208 -4.35 19.23 7.78
N GLY A 209 -5.05 19.83 6.82
CA GLY A 209 -6.48 20.12 6.83
C GLY A 209 -7.34 18.89 6.57
N SER A 210 -8.49 19.05 5.90
CA SER A 210 -9.38 17.93 5.59
C SER A 210 -8.96 17.17 4.35
N VAL A 211 -8.82 15.85 4.51
CA VAL A 211 -8.53 14.92 3.40
C VAL A 211 -9.80 14.62 2.60
N LEU A 212 -10.93 14.48 3.29
CA LEU A 212 -12.20 14.00 2.70
C LEU A 212 -13.21 15.12 2.44
N GLY A 213 -12.85 16.37 2.75
CA GLY A 213 -13.76 17.51 2.68
C GLY A 213 -14.77 17.55 3.82
N ARG A 214 -15.81 18.37 3.66
CA ARG A 214 -16.85 18.55 4.70
C ARG A 214 -17.69 17.26 4.83
N PRO A 215 -17.76 16.64 6.02
CA PRO A 215 -18.63 15.50 6.23
C PRO A 215 -20.11 15.86 5.99
N ALA A 216 -20.80 15.05 5.19
CA ALA A 216 -22.23 15.16 4.94
C ALA A 216 -22.85 13.77 4.66
N PRO A 217 -24.14 13.54 4.98
CA PRO A 217 -24.78 12.23 4.86
C PRO A 217 -24.83 11.63 3.45
N ASP A 218 -24.79 12.49 2.42
CA ASP A 218 -24.88 12.15 1.01
C ASP A 218 -23.51 11.82 0.37
N THR A 219 -22.40 12.10 1.05
CA THR A 219 -21.06 11.71 0.60
C THR A 219 -20.97 10.19 0.42
N LEU A 220 -20.12 9.74 -0.51
CA LEU A 220 -19.91 8.31 -0.79
C LEU A 220 -19.53 7.56 0.49
N LEU A 221 -18.58 8.10 1.27
CA LEU A 221 -18.11 7.46 2.49
C LEU A 221 -19.13 7.47 3.62
N ALA A 222 -19.91 8.54 3.80
CA ALA A 222 -20.97 8.53 4.80
C ALA A 222 -22.01 7.44 4.48
N ARG A 223 -22.39 7.26 3.20
CA ARG A 223 -23.28 6.18 2.77
C ARG A 223 -22.67 4.79 2.97
N HIS A 224 -21.40 4.62 2.63
CA HIS A 224 -20.66 3.37 2.87
C HIS A 224 -20.69 2.97 4.35
N TYR A 225 -20.28 3.87 5.24
CA TYR A 225 -20.22 3.59 6.67
C TYR A 225 -21.61 3.57 7.35
N ALA A 226 -22.62 4.25 6.81
CA ALA A 226 -24.01 4.06 7.24
C ALA A 226 -24.46 2.61 6.98
N GLY A 227 -24.09 2.05 5.82
CA GLY A 227 -24.30 0.63 5.54
C GLY A 227 -23.55 -0.29 6.50
N VAL A 228 -22.31 0.05 6.89
CA VAL A 228 -21.55 -0.73 7.89
C VAL A 228 -22.24 -0.69 9.26
N LEU A 229 -22.66 0.49 9.73
CA LEU A 229 -23.35 0.68 11.01
C LEU A 229 -24.67 -0.11 11.09
N GLN A 230 -25.39 -0.25 9.98
CA GLN A 230 -26.61 -1.06 9.92
C GLN A 230 -26.35 -2.56 10.08
N ARG A 231 -25.16 -3.05 9.68
CA ARG A 231 -24.83 -4.48 9.72
C ARG A 231 -24.21 -4.89 11.05
N GLN A 232 -23.43 -4.03 11.66
CA GLN A 232 -22.73 -4.33 12.91
C GLN A 232 -22.32 -3.07 13.68
N PRO A 233 -22.10 -3.19 14.99
CA PRO A 233 -21.50 -2.12 15.77
C PRO A 233 -20.08 -1.76 15.28
N VAL A 234 -19.66 -0.51 15.47
CA VAL A 234 -18.31 -0.01 15.13
C VAL A 234 -17.65 0.67 16.33
N LEU A 235 -16.34 0.86 16.29
CA LEU A 235 -15.58 1.66 17.24
C LEU A 235 -15.06 2.93 16.53
N PRO A 236 -15.30 4.13 17.06
CA PRO A 236 -16.09 4.44 18.25
C PRO A 236 -17.60 4.21 18.04
N ARG A 237 -18.34 4.08 19.14
CA ARG A 237 -19.81 4.08 19.10
C ARG A 237 -20.31 5.47 18.69
N VAL A 238 -21.20 5.50 17.71
CA VAL A 238 -21.83 6.71 17.15
C VAL A 238 -23.26 6.38 16.72
N ASP A 239 -24.12 7.40 16.68
CA ASP A 239 -25.50 7.23 16.21
C ASP A 239 -25.60 7.36 14.69
N THR A 240 -24.75 8.22 14.09
CA THR A 240 -24.73 8.46 12.65
C THR A 240 -23.33 8.30 12.06
N ALA A 241 -23.26 7.91 10.78
CA ALA A 241 -21.97 7.75 10.07
C ALA A 241 -21.16 9.04 10.00
N VAL A 242 -21.82 10.20 9.98
CA VAL A 242 -21.16 11.51 9.87
C VAL A 242 -20.28 11.81 11.09
N GLU A 243 -20.65 11.31 12.28
CA GLU A 243 -19.90 11.48 13.53
C GLU A 243 -18.56 10.72 13.57
N LEU A 244 -18.33 9.79 12.64
CA LEU A 244 -17.06 9.08 12.52
C LEU A 244 -15.95 9.98 11.98
N PHE A 245 -16.31 11.04 11.25
CA PHE A 245 -15.36 11.90 10.54
C PHE A 245 -14.97 13.12 11.37
N ARG A 246 -13.74 13.62 11.16
CA ARG A 246 -13.29 14.91 11.72
C ARG A 246 -13.39 15.00 13.25
N ARG A 247 -13.21 13.86 13.93
CA ARG A 247 -13.19 13.77 15.40
C ARG A 247 -12.02 14.55 15.99
N THR A 248 -12.26 15.24 17.10
CA THR A 248 -11.26 16.02 17.85
C THR A 248 -10.69 15.30 19.05
N ASP A 249 -11.22 14.13 19.39
CA ASP A 249 -10.86 13.33 20.56
C ASP A 249 -10.03 12.09 20.20
N ALA A 250 -9.83 11.81 18.91
CA ALA A 250 -9.10 10.66 18.41
C ALA A 250 -7.58 10.88 18.50
N ASP A 251 -7.07 11.02 19.71
CA ASP A 251 -5.63 11.12 20.03
C ASP A 251 -4.99 9.74 20.32
N ARG A 252 -3.70 9.72 20.66
CA ARG A 252 -2.94 8.49 20.96
C ARG A 252 -3.47 7.72 22.18
N SER A 253 -3.98 8.44 23.19
CA SER A 253 -4.56 7.83 24.39
C SER A 253 -5.93 7.21 24.10
N TRP A 254 -6.72 7.87 23.26
CA TRP A 254 -7.96 7.33 22.71
C TRP A 254 -7.69 6.08 21.86
N LEU A 255 -6.69 6.12 20.97
CA LEU A 255 -6.29 4.96 20.16
C LEU A 255 -5.97 3.75 21.05
N ALA A 256 -5.15 3.94 22.10
CA ALA A 256 -4.82 2.87 23.04
C ALA A 256 -6.08 2.28 23.72
N ARG A 257 -7.03 3.12 24.14
CA ARG A 257 -8.32 2.66 24.71
C ARG A 257 -9.19 1.92 23.71
N MET A 258 -9.20 2.33 22.43
CA MET A 258 -9.94 1.62 21.40
C MET A 258 -9.31 0.27 21.08
N LEU A 259 -7.98 0.19 20.99
CA LEU A 259 -7.26 -1.06 20.78
C LEU A 259 -7.42 -2.05 21.94
N ALA A 260 -7.53 -1.54 23.18
CA ALA A 260 -7.84 -2.36 24.36
C ALA A 260 -9.19 -3.09 24.27
N GLN A 261 -10.13 -2.60 23.44
CA GLN A 261 -11.40 -3.28 23.14
C GLN A 261 -11.27 -4.40 22.10
N ARG A 262 -10.05 -4.65 21.59
CA ARG A 262 -9.73 -5.73 20.64
C ARG A 262 -10.59 -5.69 19.37
N PRO A 263 -10.51 -4.60 18.57
CA PRO A 263 -11.24 -4.52 17.31
C PRO A 263 -10.92 -5.69 16.38
N GLY A 264 -11.84 -6.02 15.47
CA GLY A 264 -11.63 -7.08 14.46
C GLY A 264 -10.81 -6.64 13.25
N ARG A 265 -10.73 -5.32 13.02
CA ARG A 265 -9.88 -4.64 12.02
C ARG A 265 -9.71 -3.17 12.38
N LEU A 266 -8.68 -2.51 11.85
CA LEU A 266 -8.48 -1.07 11.96
C LEU A 266 -8.47 -0.44 10.58
N VAL A 267 -9.21 0.65 10.40
CA VAL A 267 -9.14 1.51 9.20
C VAL A 267 -8.76 2.92 9.64
N PHE A 268 -7.58 3.36 9.22
CA PHE A 268 -7.12 4.73 9.36
C PHE A 268 -7.18 5.43 8.01
N VAL A 269 -7.80 6.60 7.97
CA VAL A 269 -7.78 7.53 6.85
C VAL A 269 -7.37 8.89 7.39
N GLY A 270 -6.33 9.50 6.81
CA GLY A 270 -5.88 10.80 7.29
C GLY A 270 -4.50 11.15 6.76
N HIS A 271 -3.81 12.02 7.50
CA HIS A 271 -2.46 12.44 7.14
C HIS A 271 -1.43 11.49 7.73
N ALA A 272 -0.38 11.26 6.95
CA ALA A 272 0.86 10.68 7.42
C ALA A 272 2.02 11.54 6.90
N SER A 273 3.08 11.63 7.70
CA SER A 273 4.34 12.22 7.28
C SER A 273 5.40 11.14 7.19
N VAL A 274 6.27 11.25 6.20
CA VAL A 274 7.52 10.50 6.09
C VAL A 274 8.65 11.43 6.52
N ALA A 275 9.66 10.93 7.22
CA ALA A 275 10.82 11.76 7.55
C ALA A 275 11.66 11.97 6.29
N ASP A 276 11.54 13.14 5.66
CA ASP A 276 12.39 13.55 4.56
C ASP A 276 13.74 14.09 5.09
N GLY A 277 14.84 13.59 4.53
CA GLY A 277 16.22 13.97 4.81
C GLY A 277 17.23 12.98 4.21
N ASP A 278 18.48 13.41 3.98
CA ASP A 278 19.56 12.60 3.35
C ASP A 278 19.85 11.26 4.05
N VAL A 279 19.44 11.14 5.32
CA VAL A 279 19.43 9.89 6.09
C VAL A 279 18.07 9.77 6.78
N GLY A 280 17.01 9.58 5.99
CA GLY A 280 15.67 9.39 6.54
C GLY A 280 15.60 8.15 7.43
N HIS A 281 14.99 8.27 8.60
CA HIS A 281 14.76 7.15 9.51
C HIS A 281 13.30 6.73 9.43
N ALA A 282 13.04 5.46 9.08
CA ALA A 282 11.70 4.93 8.91
C ALA A 282 10.85 5.07 10.19
N ASP A 283 11.48 4.94 11.35
CA ASP A 283 10.85 5.03 12.67
C ASP A 283 10.23 6.40 12.99
N ARG A 284 10.58 7.45 12.23
CA ARG A 284 9.99 8.79 12.32
C ARG A 284 8.77 8.99 11.45
N ALA A 285 8.43 8.04 10.57
CA ALA A 285 7.16 8.08 9.84
C ALA A 285 6.00 8.17 10.85
N ALA A 286 5.04 9.06 10.62
CA ALA A 286 4.07 9.43 11.65
C ALA A 286 2.64 9.51 11.12
N LEU A 287 1.69 9.09 11.95
CA LEU A 287 0.26 9.34 11.77
C LEU A 287 -0.11 10.65 12.47
N HIS A 288 -0.97 11.44 11.84
CA HIS A 288 -1.50 12.66 12.44
C HIS A 288 -2.88 12.40 13.03
N LEU A 289 -2.90 12.28 14.36
CA LEU A 289 -4.10 12.14 15.19
C LEU A 289 -4.49 13.48 15.84
N ALA A 290 -5.55 13.50 16.65
CA ALA A 290 -5.96 14.67 17.43
C ALA A 290 -5.01 14.99 18.62
N CYS A 291 -3.74 14.56 18.55
CA CYS A 291 -2.73 14.75 19.58
C CYS A 291 -2.30 16.22 19.67
N HIS A 292 -2.48 16.86 20.84
CA HIS A 292 -1.98 18.21 21.09
C HIS A 292 -0.47 18.22 21.34
N ALA A 293 0.19 19.36 21.15
CA ALA A 293 1.64 19.55 21.36
C ALA A 293 2.10 19.20 22.79
N SER A 294 1.21 19.35 23.78
CA SER A 294 1.45 19.01 25.18
C SER A 294 1.38 17.50 25.46
N THR A 295 0.85 16.71 24.53
CA THR A 295 0.80 15.25 24.66
C THR A 295 2.23 14.69 24.64
N PRO A 296 2.64 13.81 25.55
CA PRO A 296 3.94 13.15 25.49
C PRO A 296 4.11 12.33 24.19
N GLY A 297 5.31 12.37 23.61
CA GLY A 297 5.67 11.65 22.39
C GLY A 297 7.08 11.97 21.91
N LEU A 298 7.60 11.15 21.01
CA LEU A 298 8.96 11.22 20.48
C LEU A 298 9.13 12.24 19.35
N ALA A 299 8.07 12.54 18.58
CA ALA A 299 8.13 13.58 17.55
C ALA A 299 8.15 14.98 18.16
N GLU A 300 8.90 15.89 17.53
CA GLU A 300 8.77 17.33 17.78
C GLU A 300 7.36 17.84 17.39
N PRO A 301 6.78 18.80 18.14
CA PRO A 301 5.51 19.39 17.78
C PRO A 301 5.57 20.21 16.49
N ILE A 302 4.46 20.19 15.75
CA ILE A 302 4.19 21.07 14.60
C ILE A 302 3.07 22.02 15.04
N GLY A 303 3.45 23.20 15.54
CA GLY A 303 2.50 24.13 16.18
C GLY A 303 1.82 23.48 17.39
N ASP A 304 0.48 23.46 17.40
CA ASP A 304 -0.33 22.87 18.48
C ASP A 304 -0.50 21.34 18.38
N HIS A 305 0.15 20.69 17.41
CA HIS A 305 -0.01 19.27 17.16
C HIS A 305 1.27 18.48 17.41
N ARG A 306 1.18 17.28 18.02
CA ARG A 306 2.30 16.33 18.08
C ARG A 306 2.01 15.08 17.24
N PRO A 307 2.78 14.80 16.17
CA PRO A 307 2.65 13.57 15.39
C PRO A 307 2.83 12.30 16.23
N LEU A 308 2.19 11.20 15.83
CA LEU A 308 2.37 9.86 16.43
C LEU A 308 3.29 9.03 15.53
N THR A 309 4.57 8.90 15.90
CA THR A 309 5.58 8.23 15.07
C THR A 309 5.48 6.70 15.13
N ALA A 310 6.11 6.01 14.19
CA ALA A 310 6.31 4.57 14.25
C ALA A 310 7.10 4.18 15.51
N ALA A 311 8.09 4.98 15.91
CA ALA A 311 8.80 4.80 17.19
C ALA A 311 7.87 4.93 18.41
N ASP A 312 6.96 5.91 18.43
CA ASP A 312 5.95 6.05 19.49
C ASP A 312 5.07 4.79 19.57
N LEU A 313 4.64 4.29 18.41
CA LEU A 313 3.79 3.10 18.30
C LEU A 313 4.49 1.84 18.79
N MET A 314 5.76 1.65 18.44
CA MET A 314 6.58 0.53 18.91
C MET A 314 6.86 0.63 20.41
N ALA A 315 7.18 1.82 20.92
CA ALA A 315 7.44 2.05 22.34
C ALA A 315 6.19 1.89 23.21
N ALA A 316 5.01 2.21 22.68
CA ALA A 316 3.73 2.06 23.38
C ALA A 316 3.24 0.60 23.48
N ASP A 317 3.90 -0.35 22.80
CA ASP A 317 3.62 -1.78 22.84
C ASP A 317 2.13 -2.13 22.58
N LEU A 318 1.50 -1.38 21.68
CA LEU A 318 0.08 -1.51 21.35
C LEU A 318 -0.22 -2.82 20.64
N VAL A 319 -1.37 -3.43 20.96
CA VAL A 319 -1.86 -4.64 20.28
C VAL A 319 -2.80 -4.24 19.15
N PHE A 320 -2.35 -4.44 17.91
CA PHE A 320 -3.13 -4.15 16.72
C PHE A 320 -3.96 -5.37 16.28
N PRO A 321 -5.13 -5.16 15.63
CA PRO A 321 -5.87 -6.25 15.02
C PRO A 321 -5.10 -6.87 13.85
N CYS A 322 -5.42 -8.11 13.49
CA CYS A 322 -4.72 -8.83 12.41
C CYS A 322 -4.85 -8.15 11.04
N ARG A 323 -5.86 -7.30 10.85
CA ARG A 323 -6.17 -6.56 9.62
C ARG A 323 -6.11 -5.07 9.88
N VAL A 324 -5.20 -4.38 9.19
CA VAL A 324 -5.03 -2.93 9.29
C VAL A 324 -5.04 -2.30 7.90
N ALA A 325 -5.77 -1.21 7.72
CA ALA A 325 -5.68 -0.35 6.56
C ALA A 325 -5.16 1.04 6.99
N LEU A 326 -4.05 1.48 6.41
CA LEU A 326 -3.45 2.80 6.59
C LEU A 326 -3.59 3.58 5.28
N LEU A 327 -4.69 4.32 5.11
CA LEU A 327 -4.94 5.11 3.92
C LEU A 327 -4.51 6.56 4.17
N ALA A 328 -3.20 6.75 4.10
CA ALA A 328 -2.54 8.03 4.36
C ALA A 328 -1.25 8.14 3.53
N CYS A 329 -0.86 9.36 3.17
CA CYS A 329 0.24 9.64 2.24
C CYS A 329 1.52 8.85 2.56
N ALA A 330 1.99 8.05 1.59
CA ALA A 330 3.19 7.23 1.66
C ALA A 330 3.32 6.36 2.93
N SER A 331 2.18 5.96 3.52
CA SER A 331 2.11 5.15 4.75
C SER A 331 2.73 3.75 4.62
N GLY A 332 2.89 3.24 3.41
CA GLY A 332 3.57 1.99 3.07
C GLY A 332 5.05 2.16 2.73
N GLY A 333 5.65 3.29 3.10
CA GLY A 333 7.02 3.68 2.73
C GLY A 333 8.13 2.93 3.44
N ASP A 334 7.86 1.90 4.25
CA ASP A 334 8.87 1.15 5.03
C ASP A 334 10.05 0.68 4.18
N TYR A 335 9.81 0.17 2.97
CA TYR A 335 10.84 -0.27 2.03
C TYR A 335 11.57 0.88 1.33
N ARG A 336 11.39 2.15 1.70
CA ARG A 336 12.21 3.27 1.18
C ARG A 336 13.49 3.48 1.98
N PHE A 337 13.65 2.74 3.08
CA PHE A 337 14.75 2.89 4.02
C PHE A 337 15.49 1.56 4.17
N ASP A 338 16.79 1.63 4.49
CA ASP A 338 17.60 0.42 4.74
C ASP A 338 17.09 -0.35 5.97
N GLU A 339 16.67 0.39 7.01
CA GLU A 339 15.92 -0.15 8.14
C GLU A 339 14.42 0.06 7.92
N ALA A 340 13.72 -1.01 7.54
CA ALA A 340 12.28 -1.00 7.30
C ALA A 340 11.48 -1.05 8.63
N THR A 341 11.66 -0.04 9.48
CA THR A 341 11.03 0.14 10.81
C THR A 341 9.96 1.23 10.80
N GLY A 342 9.20 1.33 9.70
CA GLY A 342 8.17 2.34 9.51
C GLY A 342 6.82 2.00 10.12
N LEU A 343 5.77 2.65 9.61
CA LEU A 343 4.40 2.48 10.09
C LEU A 343 3.88 1.06 9.89
N VAL A 344 4.18 0.44 8.74
CA VAL A 344 3.76 -0.95 8.49
C VAL A 344 4.43 -1.89 9.49
N ALA A 345 5.75 -1.74 9.70
CA ALA A 345 6.48 -2.52 10.68
C ALA A 345 5.91 -2.35 12.10
N ALA A 346 5.57 -1.13 12.51
CA ALA A 346 4.95 -0.87 13.81
C ALA A 346 3.61 -1.63 13.96
N MET A 347 2.76 -1.64 12.94
CA MET A 347 1.51 -2.41 12.95
C MET A 347 1.77 -3.91 13.07
N VAL A 348 2.74 -4.44 12.31
CA VAL A 348 3.06 -5.88 12.31
C VAL A 348 3.67 -6.33 13.62
N LEU A 349 4.60 -5.54 14.19
CA LEU A 349 5.18 -5.81 15.51
C LEU A 349 4.09 -5.88 16.58
N GLY A 350 3.10 -4.99 16.53
CA GLY A 350 1.93 -5.02 17.41
C GLY A 350 0.89 -6.10 17.08
N GLY A 351 1.11 -6.90 16.03
CA GLY A 351 0.35 -8.12 15.72
C GLY A 351 -0.47 -8.10 14.43
N ALA A 352 -0.41 -7.05 13.62
CA ALA A 352 -1.04 -7.10 12.30
C ALA A 352 -0.42 -8.20 11.43
N GLN A 353 -1.26 -8.95 10.72
CA GLN A 353 -0.84 -9.99 9.78
C GLN A 353 -0.94 -9.52 8.33
N ILE A 354 -1.83 -8.56 8.09
CA ILE A 354 -1.97 -7.87 6.82
C ILE A 354 -2.16 -6.37 7.04
N VAL A 355 -1.40 -5.58 6.29
CA VAL A 355 -1.48 -4.11 6.31
C VAL A 355 -1.64 -3.63 4.88
N THR A 356 -2.77 -2.99 4.54
CA THR A 356 -2.91 -2.28 3.26
C THR A 356 -2.56 -0.81 3.48
N ALA A 357 -1.60 -0.30 2.72
CA ALA A 357 -1.08 1.06 2.83
C ALA A 357 -0.85 1.68 1.44
N THR A 358 -0.37 2.93 1.38
CA THR A 358 -0.09 3.60 0.10
C THR A 358 1.41 3.83 -0.12
N LEU A 359 1.85 3.65 -1.36
CA LEU A 359 3.25 3.82 -1.78
C LEU A 359 3.66 5.30 -1.94
N TRP A 360 2.69 6.19 -2.16
CA TRP A 360 2.90 7.62 -2.36
C TRP A 360 1.74 8.44 -1.77
N SER A 361 1.84 9.78 -1.90
CA SER A 361 0.81 10.71 -1.46
C SER A 361 -0.44 10.62 -2.33
N LEU A 362 -1.62 10.45 -1.74
CA LEU A 362 -2.87 10.42 -2.52
C LEU A 362 -3.45 11.83 -2.63
N PRO A 363 -3.92 12.26 -3.82
CA PRO A 363 -4.70 13.47 -3.93
C PRO A 363 -5.94 13.41 -3.03
N THR A 364 -6.21 14.50 -2.31
CA THR A 364 -7.45 14.63 -1.52
C THR A 364 -8.66 14.77 -2.44
N THR A 365 -9.87 14.53 -1.92
CA THR A 365 -11.11 14.76 -2.68
C THR A 365 -11.19 16.21 -3.19
N ALA A 366 -10.73 17.18 -2.38
CA ALA A 366 -10.67 18.58 -2.80
C ALA A 366 -9.56 18.84 -3.84
N GLY A 367 -8.40 18.17 -3.70
CA GLY A 367 -7.29 18.26 -4.65
C GLY A 367 -7.68 17.76 -6.04
N TYR A 368 -8.34 16.61 -6.11
CA TYR A 368 -8.85 16.03 -7.36
C TYR A 368 -9.80 16.97 -8.11
N ARG A 369 -10.80 17.52 -7.40
CA ARG A 369 -11.82 18.41 -7.97
C ARG A 369 -11.27 19.72 -8.53
N ARG A 370 -10.02 20.09 -8.23
CA ARG A 370 -9.38 21.27 -8.84
C ARG A 370 -8.98 21.03 -10.30
N PHE A 371 -8.74 19.77 -10.66
CA PHE A 371 -8.23 19.36 -11.97
C PHE A 371 -9.22 18.49 -12.75
N ALA A 372 -10.19 17.87 -12.07
CA ALA A 372 -11.30 17.19 -12.72
C ALA A 372 -12.28 18.16 -13.37
N ASP A 373 -12.93 17.73 -14.45
CA ASP A 373 -13.98 18.50 -15.11
C ASP A 373 -15.13 18.78 -14.15
N SER A 374 -15.67 20.00 -14.16
CA SER A 374 -16.73 20.42 -13.21
C SER A 374 -18.04 19.63 -13.28
N ALA A 375 -18.26 18.87 -14.34
CA ALA A 375 -19.40 17.94 -14.48
C ALA A 375 -19.16 16.59 -13.78
N ASP A 376 -17.90 16.27 -13.48
CA ASP A 376 -17.51 15.03 -12.84
C ASP A 376 -17.76 15.09 -11.33
N HIS A 377 -18.60 14.17 -10.86
CA HIS A 377 -18.94 14.00 -9.45
C HIS A 377 -18.15 12.86 -8.80
N ALA A 378 -17.15 12.32 -9.49
CA ALA A 378 -16.30 11.25 -8.99
C ALA A 378 -15.60 11.65 -7.69
N ASP A 379 -15.39 10.65 -6.85
CA ASP A 379 -14.60 10.74 -5.63
C ASP A 379 -13.67 9.51 -5.54
N PRO A 380 -12.60 9.47 -6.36
CA PRO A 380 -11.70 8.32 -6.40
C PRO A 380 -11.06 8.02 -5.04
N MET A 381 -10.82 9.05 -4.22
CA MET A 381 -10.36 8.89 -2.84
C MET A 381 -11.40 8.13 -1.99
N GLY A 382 -12.67 8.53 -2.08
CA GLY A 382 -13.78 7.82 -1.45
C GLY A 382 -13.92 6.37 -1.94
N GLU A 383 -13.79 6.13 -3.24
CA GLU A 383 -13.83 4.77 -3.82
C GLU A 383 -12.72 3.86 -3.28
N VAL A 384 -11.47 4.35 -3.24
CA VAL A 384 -10.34 3.61 -2.64
C VAL A 384 -10.62 3.21 -1.21
N ILE A 385 -11.10 4.16 -0.38
CA ILE A 385 -11.35 3.91 1.04
C ILE A 385 -12.46 2.87 1.22
N ALA A 386 -13.57 3.01 0.51
CA ALA A 386 -14.68 2.06 0.58
C ALA A 386 -14.27 0.66 0.10
N ALA A 387 -13.48 0.58 -0.97
CA ALA A 387 -12.98 -0.67 -1.52
C ALA A 387 -12.03 -1.39 -0.55
N VAL A 388 -11.09 -0.67 0.06
CA VAL A 388 -10.16 -1.26 1.03
C VAL A 388 -10.88 -1.70 2.31
N ASP A 389 -11.81 -0.90 2.85
CA ASP A 389 -12.61 -1.36 4.01
C ASP A 389 -13.44 -2.61 3.65
N THR A 390 -14.03 -2.67 2.45
CA THR A 390 -14.77 -3.85 1.97
C THR A 390 -13.85 -5.07 1.81
N ALA A 391 -12.63 -4.88 1.29
CA ALA A 391 -11.63 -5.94 1.20
C ALA A 391 -11.19 -6.44 2.58
N HIS A 392 -11.09 -5.57 3.58
CA HIS A 392 -10.74 -5.97 4.95
C HIS A 392 -11.92 -6.60 5.73
N GLN A 393 -13.13 -6.64 5.16
CA GLN A 393 -14.28 -7.38 5.70
C GLN A 393 -14.28 -8.87 5.31
N GLN A 394 -13.37 -9.32 4.44
CA GLN A 394 -13.30 -10.73 4.03
C GLN A 394 -13.04 -11.64 5.23
N GLU A 395 -13.58 -12.87 5.17
CA GLU A 395 -13.58 -13.81 6.29
C GLU A 395 -12.16 -14.13 6.78
N SER A 396 -11.24 -14.40 5.85
CA SER A 396 -9.84 -14.70 6.16
C SER A 396 -8.91 -13.51 5.95
N VAL A 397 -7.82 -13.46 6.72
CA VAL A 397 -6.77 -12.45 6.59
C VAL A 397 -6.15 -12.47 5.19
N ALA A 398 -5.85 -13.66 4.66
CA ALA A 398 -5.23 -13.81 3.35
C ALA A 398 -6.13 -13.31 2.21
N GLU A 399 -7.45 -13.44 2.38
CA GLU A 399 -8.42 -13.02 1.36
C GLU A 399 -8.53 -11.49 1.26
N ALA A 400 -8.22 -10.75 2.32
CA ALA A 400 -8.27 -9.29 2.29
C ALA A 400 -7.32 -8.70 1.24
N GLY A 401 -6.07 -9.18 1.16
CA GLY A 401 -5.12 -8.70 0.15
C GLY A 401 -5.49 -9.11 -1.28
N ARG A 402 -6.10 -10.29 -1.45
CA ARG A 402 -6.60 -10.75 -2.75
C ARG A 402 -7.82 -9.95 -3.20
N ALA A 403 -8.68 -9.56 -2.27
CA ALA A 403 -9.81 -8.70 -2.54
C ALA A 403 -9.36 -7.31 -3.01
N VAL A 404 -8.32 -6.74 -2.40
CA VAL A 404 -7.69 -5.50 -2.90
C VAL A 404 -7.16 -5.70 -4.33
N ASN A 405 -6.45 -6.79 -4.61
CA ASN A 405 -5.96 -7.11 -5.96
C ASN A 405 -7.11 -7.27 -6.98
N ARG A 406 -8.23 -7.89 -6.59
CA ARG A 406 -9.43 -7.99 -7.46
C ARG A 406 -9.98 -6.61 -7.81
N TRP A 407 -10.07 -5.73 -6.83
CA TRP A 407 -10.52 -4.36 -7.05
C TRP A 407 -9.53 -3.56 -7.92
N GLN A 408 -8.22 -3.66 -7.69
CA GLN A 408 -7.21 -3.02 -8.55
C GLN A 408 -7.33 -3.47 -10.02
N ARG A 409 -7.57 -4.76 -10.27
CA ARG A 409 -7.84 -5.26 -11.63
C ARG A 409 -9.11 -4.70 -12.25
N GLU A 410 -10.14 -4.46 -11.46
CA GLU A 410 -11.39 -3.84 -11.93
C GLU A 410 -11.17 -2.36 -12.30
N GLN A 411 -10.45 -1.61 -11.45
CA GLN A 411 -10.08 -0.23 -11.74
C GLN A 411 -9.22 -0.11 -12.98
N MET A 412 -8.25 -1.01 -13.15
CA MET A 412 -7.42 -1.06 -14.34
C MET A 412 -8.23 -1.36 -15.61
N ARG A 413 -9.25 -2.24 -15.54
CA ARG A 413 -10.15 -2.48 -16.68
C ARG A 413 -10.95 -1.22 -17.03
N ARG A 414 -11.57 -0.57 -16.03
CA ARG A 414 -12.27 0.72 -16.21
C ARG A 414 -11.36 1.76 -16.87
N TRP A 415 -10.13 1.90 -16.36
CA TRP A 415 -9.12 2.80 -16.91
C TRP A 415 -8.80 2.50 -18.38
N ARG A 416 -8.52 1.24 -18.72
CA ARG A 416 -8.29 0.80 -20.11
C ARG A 416 -9.48 1.09 -21.03
N ASP A 417 -10.70 0.99 -20.50
CA ASP A 417 -11.94 1.28 -21.23
C ASP A 417 -12.23 2.79 -21.35
N GLY A 418 -11.35 3.65 -20.81
CA GLY A 418 -11.39 5.10 -20.96
C GLY A 418 -12.02 5.86 -19.80
N ASP A 419 -12.38 5.19 -18.69
CA ASP A 419 -12.89 5.84 -17.49
C ASP A 419 -11.75 6.53 -16.72
N THR A 420 -11.62 7.83 -16.90
CA THR A 420 -10.56 8.64 -16.28
C THR A 420 -10.73 8.81 -14.76
N SER A 421 -11.91 8.55 -14.21
CA SER A 421 -12.13 8.53 -12.76
C SER A 421 -11.43 7.35 -12.07
N ALA A 422 -11.16 6.27 -12.81
CA ALA A 422 -10.38 5.12 -12.37
C ALA A 422 -8.86 5.35 -12.50
N SER A 423 -8.39 6.57 -12.21
CA SER A 423 -6.99 6.96 -12.40
C SER A 423 -6.02 6.10 -11.55
N PRO A 424 -4.92 5.59 -12.14
CA PRO A 424 -3.87 4.83 -11.45
C PRO A 424 -3.20 5.58 -10.30
N VAL A 425 -3.26 6.92 -10.27
CA VAL A 425 -2.76 7.73 -9.13
C VAL A 425 -3.31 7.22 -7.80
N TYR A 426 -4.52 6.67 -7.81
CA TYR A 426 -5.21 6.16 -6.63
C TYR A 426 -5.01 4.66 -6.41
N TRP A 427 -5.48 3.84 -7.35
CA TRP A 427 -5.54 2.39 -7.11
C TRP A 427 -4.17 1.73 -7.23
N ALA A 428 -3.25 2.24 -8.05
CA ALA A 428 -1.90 1.70 -8.16
C ALA A 428 -1.02 2.07 -6.96
N ALA A 429 -1.45 3.04 -6.16
CA ALA A 429 -0.77 3.42 -4.92
C ALA A 429 -0.92 2.36 -3.83
N LEU A 430 -1.97 1.54 -3.90
CA LEU A 430 -2.25 0.54 -2.86
C LEU A 430 -1.24 -0.60 -2.90
N ALA A 431 -0.59 -0.81 -1.76
CA ALA A 431 0.26 -1.96 -1.49
C ALA A 431 -0.26 -2.71 -0.27
N THR A 432 -0.39 -4.03 -0.38
CA THR A 432 -0.80 -4.87 0.76
C THR A 432 0.37 -5.71 1.23
N PHE A 433 0.85 -5.41 2.43
CA PHE A 433 1.91 -6.11 3.13
C PHE A 433 1.34 -7.29 3.88
N ALA A 434 1.91 -8.47 3.69
CA ALA A 434 1.45 -9.68 4.34
C ALA A 434 2.62 -10.54 4.82
N LEU A 435 2.40 -11.26 5.91
CA LEU A 435 3.32 -12.28 6.38
C LEU A 435 3.38 -13.40 5.33
N SER A 436 4.56 -13.60 4.73
CA SER A 436 4.78 -14.74 3.85
C SER A 436 4.86 -16.02 4.68
N GLN A 437 4.05 -17.02 4.34
CA GLN A 437 4.15 -18.37 4.93
C GLN A 437 5.53 -19.01 4.66
N ALA A 438 6.31 -18.47 3.71
CA ALA A 438 7.63 -18.96 3.33
C ALA A 438 8.75 -18.70 4.37
N GLY A 439 8.46 -18.00 5.48
CA GLY A 439 9.41 -17.74 6.56
C GLY A 439 9.32 -18.70 7.77
N GLY A 440 8.41 -19.67 7.75
CA GLY A 440 8.05 -20.48 8.93
C GLY A 440 8.65 -21.89 9.02
N THR A 441 9.34 -22.41 8.00
CA THR A 441 9.86 -23.79 8.02
C THR A 441 11.26 -23.88 8.60
N HIS A 442 11.37 -23.59 9.89
CA HIS A 442 12.25 -24.34 10.78
C HIS A 442 11.41 -24.75 12.00
N THR A 443 10.48 -25.68 11.78
CA THR A 443 9.90 -26.45 12.88
C THR A 443 11.04 -27.25 13.51
N ALA A 444 11.35 -26.91 14.77
CA ALA A 444 12.18 -27.73 15.63
C ALA A 444 11.61 -29.16 15.61
N THR A 445 12.42 -30.10 15.14
CA THR A 445 12.14 -31.53 15.26
C THR A 445 12.00 -31.86 16.73
N ALA A 446 10.77 -32.12 17.17
CA ALA A 446 10.47 -32.74 18.44
C ALA A 446 10.96 -34.19 18.39
N ASP A 447 12.20 -34.42 18.81
CA ASP A 447 12.67 -35.75 19.17
C ASP A 447 12.55 -35.90 20.69
N SER A 448 11.40 -36.44 21.12
CA SER A 448 11.23 -36.97 22.47
C SER A 448 10.82 -38.43 22.36
N SER A 449 11.80 -39.27 22.01
CA SER A 449 11.70 -40.71 22.27
C SER A 449 12.03 -40.98 23.75
N PRO A 450 11.20 -41.72 24.49
CA PRO A 450 11.46 -42.03 25.90
C PRO A 450 12.50 -43.15 25.98
N ARG A 451 13.62 -42.89 26.65
CA ARG A 451 14.51 -43.98 27.08
C ARG A 451 13.92 -44.63 28.32
N ARG A 452 13.80 -45.95 28.24
CA ARG A 452 13.55 -46.89 29.33
C ARG A 452 14.61 -46.80 30.42
#